data_AF-A0A538RNQ7-F1
#
_entry.id   AF-A0A538RNQ7-F1
#
_cell.length_a   1.000
_cell.length_b   1.000
_cell.length_c   1.000
_cell.angle_alpha   90.00
_cell.angle_beta   90.00
_cell.angle_gamma   90.00
#
_symmetry.space_group_name_H-M   'P 1'
#
loop_
_entity.id
_entity.type
_entity.pdbx_description
1 polymer ?
#
loop_
_entity_poly.entity_id
_entity_poly.type
_entity_poly.pdbx_seq_one_letter_code
_entity_poly.pdbx_strand_id
1 'polypeptide(L)'
;MINQHMQNLAARFWEECGYEEPFPRSLECVILRAKPSLAIISLPRLSPAAVHALLARRGHVVALNTAERWLNGCFYACKDLSFIFVEESLSAEWRRAVIAHEFGHYLAHYETPRRRVSRRLGPGILPIVDGERRATGAEELSAGLAGLRIESYVHFMDRNADGTYVEPVSQAEREADDLGLELLAPWRAVFAAIRGNGRWPGVPADWERTLVSHFGFPHSLASYYGDRLLGSARGRLTFSQALGL
;
A
#
# COMPACT_ATOMS: atom_id res chain seq x y z
N MET A 1 -5.47 14.54 -7.59
CA MET A 1 -4.71 15.37 -6.62
C MET A 1 -3.86 14.40 -5.80
N ILE A 2 -2.59 14.68 -5.56
CA ILE A 2 -1.70 13.76 -4.84
C ILE A 2 -2.11 13.72 -3.37
N ASN A 3 -2.38 12.54 -2.81
CA ASN A 3 -2.87 12.38 -1.46
C ASN A 3 -1.79 12.72 -0.42
N GLN A 4 -1.94 13.84 0.30
CA GLN A 4 -0.95 14.31 1.27
C GLN A 4 -0.78 13.36 2.45
N HIS A 5 -1.85 12.66 2.84
CA HIS A 5 -1.78 11.69 3.93
C HIS A 5 -0.86 10.51 3.57
N MET A 6 -1.02 9.96 2.36
CA MET A 6 -0.18 8.85 1.87
C MET A 6 1.28 9.27 1.71
N GLN A 7 1.54 10.49 1.21
CA GLN A 7 2.90 11.03 1.15
C GLN A 7 3.57 11.09 2.52
N ASN A 8 2.86 11.59 3.54
CA ASN A 8 3.39 11.70 4.89
C ASN A 8 3.65 10.31 5.49
N LEU A 9 2.81 9.33 5.15
CA LEU A 9 2.98 7.95 5.62
C LEU A 9 4.18 7.26 4.96
N ALA A 10 4.38 7.43 3.65
CA ALA A 10 5.58 6.97 2.95
C ALA A 10 6.86 7.62 3.50
N ALA A 11 6.85 8.95 3.64
CA ALA A 11 8.00 9.69 4.17
C ALA A 11 8.36 9.23 5.59
N ARG A 12 7.35 9.04 6.45
CA ARG A 12 7.55 8.52 7.80
C ARG A 12 8.13 7.11 7.81
N PHE A 13 7.69 6.23 6.90
CA PHE A 13 8.27 4.90 6.80
C PHE A 13 9.77 4.97 6.48
N TRP A 14 10.18 5.79 5.52
CA TRP A 14 11.60 5.95 5.17
C TRP A 14 12.41 6.60 6.29
N GLU A 15 11.83 7.57 7.00
CA GLU A 15 12.43 8.16 8.21
C GLU A 15 12.64 7.11 9.32
N GLU A 16 11.62 6.29 9.61
CA GLU A 16 11.71 5.19 10.58
C GLU A 16 12.76 4.14 10.17
N CYS A 17 12.95 3.91 8.88
CA CYS A 17 13.97 2.98 8.37
C CYS A 17 15.42 3.51 8.53
N GLY A 18 15.59 4.83 8.67
CA GLY A 18 16.90 5.49 8.71
C GLY A 18 17.72 5.38 7.42
N TYR A 19 17.14 4.84 6.35
CA TYR A 19 17.78 4.61 5.06
C TYR A 19 16.70 4.51 3.98
N GLU A 20 16.91 5.24 2.89
CA GLU A 20 16.05 5.22 1.70
C GLU A 20 16.77 4.51 0.55
N GLU A 21 16.11 3.49 -0.03
CA GLU A 21 16.69 2.73 -1.14
C GLU A 21 16.87 3.61 -2.39
N PRO A 22 17.96 3.43 -3.15
CA PRO A 22 18.10 4.04 -4.47
C PRO A 22 17.03 3.50 -5.42
N PHE A 23 16.75 4.26 -6.49
CA PHE A 23 15.87 3.80 -7.56
C PHE A 23 16.61 2.85 -8.52
N PRO A 24 15.96 1.79 -9.03
CA PRO A 24 14.62 1.32 -8.66
C PRO A 24 14.60 0.62 -7.29
N ARG A 25 13.57 0.88 -6.48
CA ARG A 25 13.47 0.37 -5.11
C ARG A 25 12.94 -1.05 -5.06
N SER A 26 13.62 -1.95 -4.36
CA SER A 26 13.16 -3.33 -4.18
C SER A 26 12.08 -3.47 -3.10
N LEU A 27 12.15 -2.61 -2.07
CA LEU A 27 11.38 -2.63 -0.83
C LEU A 27 11.55 -3.86 0.06
N GLU A 28 11.77 -5.06 -0.50
CA GLU A 28 11.81 -6.32 0.25
C GLU A 28 12.75 -6.28 1.47
N CYS A 29 14.02 -5.93 1.26
CA CYS A 29 15.01 -5.95 2.33
C CYS A 29 14.72 -4.89 3.41
N VAL A 30 14.35 -3.67 2.99
CA VAL A 30 14.05 -2.59 3.94
C VAL A 30 12.79 -2.89 4.74
N ILE A 31 11.73 -3.43 4.11
CA ILE A 31 10.51 -3.84 4.79
C ILE A 31 10.82 -4.89 5.86
N LEU A 32 11.51 -5.98 5.49
CA LEU A 32 11.81 -7.08 6.41
C LEU A 32 12.69 -6.64 7.58
N ARG A 33 13.60 -5.68 7.35
CA ARG A 33 14.43 -5.10 8.40
C ARG A 33 13.64 -4.18 9.33
N ALA A 34 12.77 -3.36 8.77
CA ALA A 34 12.01 -2.36 9.53
C ALA A 34 10.82 -2.96 10.29
N LYS A 35 10.24 -4.05 9.77
CA LYS A 35 9.01 -4.66 10.27
C LYS A 35 9.23 -6.16 10.54
N PRO A 36 9.84 -6.53 11.69
CA PRO A 36 10.19 -7.93 11.99
C PRO A 36 8.98 -8.86 12.16
N SER A 37 7.79 -8.31 12.41
CA SER A 37 6.52 -9.04 12.47
C SER A 37 5.89 -9.31 11.09
N LEU A 38 6.47 -8.77 10.02
CA LEU A 38 5.98 -8.89 8.66
C LEU A 38 6.89 -9.83 7.85
N ALA A 39 6.30 -10.83 7.22
CA ALA A 39 6.98 -11.72 6.30
C ALA A 39 6.49 -11.49 4.86
N ILE A 40 7.41 -11.64 3.90
CA ILE A 40 7.08 -11.64 2.46
C ILE A 40 7.27 -13.07 1.95
N ILE A 41 6.22 -13.66 1.38
CA ILE A 41 6.18 -15.06 0.96
C ILE A 41 5.78 -15.14 -0.51
N SER A 42 6.65 -15.71 -1.34
CA SER A 42 6.31 -16.02 -2.72
C SER A 42 5.58 -17.36 -2.78
N LEU A 43 4.48 -17.42 -3.53
CA LEU A 43 3.74 -18.67 -3.79
C LEU A 43 3.50 -18.81 -5.30
N PRO A 44 3.70 -20.01 -5.88
CA PRO A 44 3.31 -20.25 -7.26
C PRO A 44 1.79 -20.38 -7.35
N ARG A 45 1.18 -19.77 -8.36
CA ARG A 45 -0.28 -19.80 -8.59
C ARG A 45 -1.04 -19.30 -7.36
N LEU A 46 -0.65 -18.12 -6.89
CA LEU A 46 -1.22 -17.50 -5.71
C LEU A 46 -2.73 -17.37 -5.85
N SER A 47 -3.45 -17.93 -4.89
CA SER A 47 -4.91 -17.90 -4.81
C SER A 47 -5.36 -17.88 -3.35
N PRO A 48 -6.62 -17.51 -3.05
CA PRO A 48 -7.18 -17.62 -1.71
C PRO A 48 -7.02 -19.03 -1.12
N ALA A 49 -7.29 -20.09 -1.89
CA ALA A 49 -7.09 -21.46 -1.43
C ALA A 49 -5.62 -21.77 -1.10
N ALA A 50 -4.67 -21.27 -1.90
CA ALA A 50 -3.23 -21.47 -1.64
C ALA A 50 -2.80 -20.78 -0.34
N VAL A 51 -3.25 -19.55 -0.10
CA VAL A 51 -3.01 -18.80 1.13
C VAL A 51 -3.62 -19.53 2.34
N HIS A 52 -4.89 -19.93 2.23
CA HIS A 52 -5.57 -20.68 3.28
C HIS A 52 -4.85 -21.99 3.63
N ALA A 53 -4.47 -22.77 2.62
CA ALA A 53 -3.75 -24.03 2.83
C ALA A 53 -2.41 -23.82 3.53
N LEU A 54 -1.67 -22.76 3.19
CA LEU A 54 -0.39 -22.44 3.83
C LEU A 54 -0.58 -21.99 5.28
N LEU A 55 -1.54 -21.12 5.55
CA LEU A 55 -1.85 -20.64 6.90
C LEU A 55 -2.33 -21.80 7.80
N ALA A 56 -3.21 -22.65 7.29
CA ALA A 56 -3.70 -23.83 8.00
C ALA A 56 -2.56 -24.79 8.40
N ARG A 57 -1.60 -25.04 7.50
CA ARG A 57 -0.40 -25.85 7.81
C ARG A 57 0.47 -25.25 8.91
N ARG A 58 0.38 -23.93 9.14
CA ARG A 58 1.08 -23.21 10.22
C ARG A 58 0.22 -23.04 11.47
N GLY A 59 -0.94 -23.70 11.55
CA GLY A 59 -1.84 -23.62 12.70
C GLY A 59 -2.72 -22.37 12.74
N HIS A 60 -2.77 -21.59 11.65
CA HIS A 60 -3.63 -20.43 11.52
C HIS A 60 -4.89 -20.82 10.73
N VAL A 61 -6.00 -21.01 11.45
CA VAL A 61 -7.32 -21.28 10.83
C VAL A 61 -7.96 -19.93 10.51
N VAL A 62 -8.21 -19.68 9.22
CA VAL A 62 -8.74 -18.40 8.74
C VAL A 62 -9.95 -18.66 7.86
N ALA A 63 -11.07 -18.00 8.15
CA ALA A 63 -12.20 -17.99 7.22
C ALA A 63 -11.96 -16.90 6.16
N LEU A 64 -11.45 -17.29 4.99
CA LEU A 64 -11.38 -16.38 3.84
C LEU A 64 -12.72 -16.42 3.10
N ASN A 65 -13.53 -15.38 3.24
CA ASN A 65 -14.83 -15.27 2.56
C ASN A 65 -14.68 -14.63 1.17
N THR A 66 -13.78 -15.18 0.35
CA THR A 66 -13.52 -14.67 -1.00
C THR A 66 -13.66 -15.77 -2.04
N ALA A 67 -14.06 -15.39 -3.25
CA ALA A 67 -14.13 -16.31 -4.38
C ALA A 67 -12.73 -16.76 -4.81
N GLU A 68 -12.59 -18.03 -5.17
CA GLU A 68 -11.33 -18.58 -5.67
C GLU A 68 -10.96 -17.94 -7.01
N ARG A 69 -9.72 -17.43 -7.11
CA ARG A 69 -9.18 -16.77 -8.30
C ARG A 69 -7.66 -16.63 -8.20
N TRP A 70 -7.03 -16.32 -9.32
CA TRP A 70 -5.62 -15.93 -9.33
C TRP A 70 -5.45 -14.53 -8.74
N LEU A 71 -4.44 -14.37 -7.89
CA LEU A 71 -3.98 -13.13 -7.29
C LEU A 71 -2.53 -12.85 -7.69
N ASN A 72 -2.18 -11.58 -7.90
CA ASN A 72 -0.78 -11.16 -8.03
C ASN A 72 -0.13 -10.92 -6.66
N GLY A 73 -0.93 -10.47 -5.68
CA GLY A 73 -0.52 -10.22 -4.31
C GLY A 73 -1.69 -10.43 -3.34
N CYS A 74 -1.36 -10.61 -2.07
CA CYS A 74 -2.34 -10.65 -1.00
C CYS A 74 -1.70 -10.29 0.34
N PHE A 75 -2.21 -9.25 0.98
CA PHE A 75 -1.90 -8.94 2.36
C PHE A 75 -2.79 -9.69 3.34
N TYR A 76 -2.20 -10.24 4.38
CA TYR A 76 -2.90 -10.88 5.49
C TYR A 76 -2.25 -10.46 6.81
N ALA A 77 -3.06 -10.11 7.80
CA ALA A 77 -2.57 -9.83 9.14
C ALA A 77 -3.49 -10.42 10.21
N CYS A 78 -2.87 -10.90 11.29
CA CYS A 78 -3.55 -11.42 12.46
C CYS A 78 -2.66 -11.19 13.69
N LYS A 79 -3.17 -10.47 14.69
CA LYS A 79 -2.50 -10.19 15.96
C LYS A 79 -1.18 -9.43 15.82
N ASP A 80 -0.06 -10.14 15.97
CA ASP A 80 1.30 -9.60 15.86
C ASP A 80 2.05 -10.19 14.66
N LEU A 81 1.37 -10.95 13.80
CA LEU A 81 1.93 -11.54 12.59
C LEU A 81 1.26 -10.97 11.36
N SER A 82 2.08 -10.63 10.37
CA SER A 82 1.62 -10.10 9.09
C SER A 82 2.37 -10.78 7.95
N PHE A 83 1.68 -10.96 6.84
CA PHE A 83 2.19 -11.65 5.67
C PHE A 83 1.80 -10.87 4.41
N ILE A 84 2.78 -10.63 3.55
CA ILE A 84 2.56 -10.23 2.16
C ILE A 84 2.84 -11.47 1.31
N PHE A 85 1.81 -11.98 0.66
CA PHE A 85 1.94 -13.03 -0.33
C PHE A 85 2.11 -12.41 -1.71
N VAL A 86 3.00 -12.98 -2.52
CA VAL A 86 3.30 -12.49 -3.87
C VAL A 86 3.33 -13.66 -4.84
N GLU A 87 2.72 -13.49 -6.01
CA GLU A 87 2.80 -14.47 -7.08
C GLU A 87 4.25 -14.64 -7.55
N GLU A 88 4.74 -15.88 -7.54
CA GLU A 88 6.13 -16.20 -7.86
C GLU A 88 6.48 -15.91 -9.32
N SER A 89 5.53 -16.07 -10.24
CA SER A 89 5.76 -15.87 -11.68
C SER A 89 5.81 -14.41 -12.13
N LEU A 90 5.67 -13.43 -11.22
CA LEU A 90 5.75 -12.01 -11.58
C LEU A 90 7.16 -11.62 -12.05
N SER A 91 7.23 -10.76 -13.06
CA SER A 91 8.47 -10.07 -13.42
C SER A 91 8.94 -9.18 -12.26
N ALA A 92 10.24 -8.86 -12.21
CA ALA A 92 10.81 -8.06 -11.12
C ALA A 92 10.13 -6.68 -10.95
N GLU A 93 9.71 -6.04 -12.04
CA GLU A 93 8.97 -4.78 -12.03
C GLU A 93 7.58 -4.89 -11.41
N TRP A 94 6.83 -5.94 -11.76
CA TRP A 94 5.51 -6.19 -11.18
C TRP A 94 5.61 -6.64 -9.74
N ARG A 95 6.63 -7.44 -9.40
CA ARG A 95 6.89 -7.85 -8.03
C ARG A 95 7.09 -6.66 -7.10
N ARG A 96 7.92 -5.67 -7.49
CA ARG A 96 8.09 -4.42 -6.74
C ARG A 96 6.77 -3.67 -6.54
N ALA A 97 6.00 -3.53 -7.62
CA ALA A 97 4.72 -2.83 -7.61
C ALA A 97 3.70 -3.49 -6.66
N VAL A 98 3.58 -4.82 -6.75
CA VAL A 98 2.68 -5.58 -5.88
C VAL A 98 3.11 -5.49 -4.43
N ILE A 99 4.40 -5.68 -4.13
CA ILE A 99 4.89 -5.57 -2.75
C ILE A 99 4.63 -4.17 -2.18
N ALA A 100 4.83 -3.13 -2.97
CA ALA A 100 4.54 -1.75 -2.56
C ALA A 100 3.06 -1.54 -2.24
N HIS A 101 2.15 -2.07 -3.07
CA HIS A 101 0.71 -2.01 -2.86
C HIS A 101 0.29 -2.77 -1.58
N GLU A 102 0.71 -4.03 -1.43
CA GLU A 102 0.36 -4.84 -0.26
C GLU A 102 0.97 -4.27 1.03
N PHE A 103 2.17 -3.71 0.96
CA PHE A 103 2.77 -2.99 2.08
C PHE A 103 2.04 -1.67 2.37
N GLY A 104 1.43 -1.06 1.36
CA GLY A 104 0.50 0.05 1.51
C GLY A 104 -0.69 -0.34 2.40
N HIS A 105 -1.28 -1.53 2.16
CA HIS A 105 -2.32 -2.06 3.05
C HIS A 105 -1.83 -2.28 4.47
N TYR A 106 -0.63 -2.86 4.64
CA TYR A 106 -0.03 -3.03 5.95
C TYR A 106 0.11 -1.70 6.70
N LEU A 107 0.70 -0.67 6.07
CA LEU A 107 0.95 0.60 6.73
C LEU A 107 -0.33 1.39 7.02
N ALA A 108 -1.18 1.57 6.00
CA ALA A 108 -2.34 2.47 6.07
C ALA A 108 -3.50 1.83 6.84
N HIS A 109 -3.74 0.53 6.64
CA HIS A 109 -4.96 -0.10 7.13
C HIS A 109 -4.75 -1.01 8.34
N TYR A 110 -3.51 -1.41 8.62
CA TYR A 110 -3.22 -2.30 9.74
C TYR A 110 -2.34 -1.64 10.81
N GLU A 111 -1.08 -1.33 10.51
CA GLU A 111 -0.11 -0.86 11.49
C GLU A 111 -0.47 0.53 12.04
N THR A 112 -0.78 1.49 11.17
CA THR A 112 -1.07 2.87 11.61
C THR A 112 -2.33 2.95 12.48
N PRO A 113 -3.47 2.33 12.12
CA PRO A 113 -4.64 2.26 12.99
C PRO A 113 -4.33 1.57 14.32
N ARG A 114 -3.67 0.41 14.32
CA ARG A 114 -3.29 -0.34 15.53
C ARG A 114 -2.46 0.51 16.49
N ARG A 115 -1.40 1.16 15.98
CA ARG A 115 -0.55 2.08 16.77
C ARG A 115 -1.34 3.28 17.29
N ARG A 116 -2.23 3.86 16.47
CA ARG A 116 -3.04 5.03 16.86
C ARG A 116 -3.99 4.70 18.00
N VAL A 117 -4.70 3.57 17.92
CA VAL A 117 -5.65 3.14 18.95
C VAL A 117 -4.90 2.78 20.24
N SER A 118 -3.83 1.97 20.14
CA SER A 118 -3.01 1.58 21.30
C SER A 118 -2.42 2.78 22.04
N ARG A 119 -1.93 3.80 21.32
CA ARG A 119 -1.38 5.02 21.93
C ARG A 119 -2.43 5.86 22.68
N ARG A 120 -3.69 5.86 22.22
CA ARG A 120 -4.75 6.71 22.77
C ARG A 120 -5.57 6.02 23.87
N LEU A 121 -5.81 4.73 23.73
CA LEU A 121 -6.67 3.94 24.64
C LEU A 121 -5.89 2.94 25.49
N GLY A 122 -4.57 2.86 25.30
CA GLY A 122 -3.69 1.91 25.97
C GLY A 122 -3.59 0.56 25.27
N PRO A 123 -2.59 -0.27 25.61
CA PRO A 123 -2.35 -1.56 24.97
C PRO A 123 -3.47 -2.59 25.21
N GLY A 124 -4.29 -2.43 26.25
CA GLY A 124 -5.41 -3.34 26.56
C GLY A 124 -6.53 -3.37 25.51
N ILE A 125 -6.53 -2.41 24.57
CA ILE A 125 -7.48 -2.36 23.44
C ILE A 125 -7.09 -3.31 22.29
N LEU A 126 -5.84 -3.76 22.23
CA LEU A 126 -5.33 -4.55 21.10
C LEU A 126 -6.10 -5.86 20.87
N PRO A 127 -6.49 -6.63 21.91
CA PRO A 127 -7.34 -7.82 21.72
C PRO A 127 -8.68 -7.55 21.01
N ILE A 128 -9.21 -6.32 21.08
CA ILE A 128 -10.43 -5.94 20.34
C ILE A 128 -10.10 -5.65 18.87
N VAL A 129 -9.06 -4.85 18.64
CA VAL A 129 -8.60 -4.49 17.29
C VAL A 129 -8.18 -5.73 16.51
N ASP A 130 -7.60 -6.72 17.20
CA ASP A 130 -7.21 -8.02 16.67
C ASP A 130 -8.36 -9.02 16.52
N GLY A 131 -9.58 -8.66 16.94
CA GLY A 131 -10.74 -9.53 16.86
C GLY A 131 -10.73 -10.71 17.83
N GLU A 132 -9.87 -10.71 18.85
CA GLU A 132 -9.81 -11.78 19.87
C GLU A 132 -11.03 -11.75 20.81
N ARG A 133 -11.63 -10.58 20.99
CA ARG A 133 -12.87 -10.39 21.72
C ARG A 133 -13.65 -9.20 21.21
N ARG A 134 -14.93 -9.13 21.57
CA ARG A 134 -15.75 -7.95 21.36
C ARG A 134 -15.38 -6.82 22.32
N ALA A 135 -15.56 -5.60 21.88
CA ALA A 135 -15.51 -4.42 22.73
C ALA A 135 -16.64 -4.47 23.77
N THR A 136 -16.38 -3.97 24.97
CA THR A 136 -17.43 -3.61 25.93
C THR A 136 -18.03 -2.26 25.58
N GLY A 137 -19.25 -1.97 26.04
CA GLY A 137 -19.88 -0.66 25.79
C GLY A 137 -19.06 0.53 26.34
N ALA A 138 -18.32 0.32 27.43
CA ALA A 138 -17.41 1.35 27.97
C ALA A 138 -16.21 1.61 27.04
N GLU A 139 -15.67 0.57 26.41
CA GLU A 139 -14.58 0.68 25.44
C GLU A 139 -15.05 1.30 24.12
N GLU A 140 -16.25 0.96 23.65
CA GLU A 140 -16.88 1.60 22.49
C GLU A 140 -17.12 3.09 22.73
N LEU A 141 -17.67 3.44 23.91
CA LEU A 141 -17.85 4.83 24.31
C LEU A 141 -16.52 5.58 24.39
N SER A 142 -15.50 4.98 25.00
CA SER A 142 -14.15 5.57 25.11
C SER A 142 -13.51 5.78 23.75
N ALA A 143 -13.66 4.83 22.83
CA ALA A 143 -13.19 4.96 21.45
C ALA A 143 -13.94 6.07 20.70
N GLY A 144 -15.26 6.13 20.84
CA GLY A 144 -16.09 7.19 20.27
C GLY A 144 -15.67 8.58 20.75
N LEU A 145 -15.47 8.76 22.06
CA LEU A 145 -14.98 10.00 22.66
C LEU A 145 -13.56 10.37 22.20
N ALA A 146 -12.72 9.38 21.90
CA ALA A 146 -11.38 9.59 21.36
C ALA A 146 -11.34 9.79 19.82
N GLY A 147 -12.50 9.76 19.16
CA GLY A 147 -12.62 9.83 17.69
C GLY A 147 -11.93 8.66 16.99
N LEU A 148 -12.08 7.45 17.53
CA LEU A 148 -11.48 6.21 17.04
C LEU A 148 -12.55 5.18 16.70
N ARG A 149 -12.29 4.40 15.65
CA ARG A 149 -13.02 3.17 15.36
C ARG A 149 -12.20 2.00 15.90
N ILE A 150 -12.87 1.11 16.63
CA ILE A 150 -12.29 -0.13 17.21
C ILE A 150 -12.99 -1.36 16.63
N GLU A 151 -13.19 -1.37 15.31
CA GLU A 151 -13.72 -2.52 14.59
C GLU A 151 -12.59 -3.53 14.35
N SER A 152 -12.91 -4.83 14.38
CA SER A 152 -11.95 -5.89 14.09
C SER A 152 -11.46 -5.78 12.66
N TYR A 153 -10.17 -6.03 12.46
CA TYR A 153 -9.52 -5.98 11.15
C TYR A 153 -10.28 -6.84 10.10
N VAL A 154 -10.76 -6.18 9.04
CA VAL A 154 -11.46 -6.83 7.92
C VAL A 154 -10.43 -7.32 6.90
N HIS A 155 -10.56 -8.55 6.46
CA HIS A 155 -9.76 -9.08 5.35
C HIS A 155 -10.07 -8.28 4.08
N PHE A 156 -9.09 -7.57 3.52
CA PHE A 156 -9.22 -6.83 2.25
C PHE A 156 -9.42 -7.73 1.01
N MET A 157 -9.74 -9.00 1.22
CA MET A 157 -10.07 -9.97 0.18
C MET A 157 -11.58 -10.01 -0.14
N ASP A 158 -12.42 -9.34 0.65
CA ASP A 158 -13.86 -9.32 0.44
C ASP A 158 -14.21 -8.53 -0.83
N ARG A 159 -14.82 -9.23 -1.78
CA ARG A 159 -15.37 -8.66 -3.02
C ARG A 159 -16.82 -9.09 -3.16
N ASN A 160 -17.59 -8.27 -3.87
CA ASN A 160 -18.91 -8.66 -4.33
C ASN A 160 -18.83 -9.93 -5.19
N ALA A 161 -19.96 -10.62 -5.35
CA ALA A 161 -20.07 -11.83 -6.18
C ALA A 161 -19.68 -11.59 -7.66
N ASP A 162 -19.68 -10.34 -8.13
CA ASP A 162 -19.25 -9.92 -9.46
C ASP A 162 -17.75 -9.56 -9.55
N GLY A 163 -17.00 -9.70 -8.45
CA GLY A 163 -15.58 -9.37 -8.36
C GLY A 163 -15.29 -7.87 -8.14
N THR A 164 -16.30 -7.02 -8.00
CA THR A 164 -16.12 -5.61 -7.63
C THR A 164 -15.84 -5.44 -6.15
N TYR A 165 -15.16 -4.36 -5.78
CA TYR A 165 -14.96 -4.01 -4.38
C TYR A 165 -16.26 -3.47 -3.77
N VAL A 166 -16.61 -3.90 -2.57
CA VAL A 166 -17.66 -3.26 -1.75
C VAL A 166 -17.06 -1.98 -1.18
N GLU A 167 -17.74 -0.83 -1.21
CA GLU A 167 -17.32 0.32 -0.36
C GLU A 167 -17.47 -0.10 1.11
N PRO A 168 -16.42 -0.03 1.96
CA PRO A 168 -15.26 0.87 1.92
C PRO A 168 -13.94 0.30 1.33
N VAL A 169 -13.94 -0.92 0.79
CA VAL A 169 -12.75 -1.60 0.24
C VAL A 169 -12.15 -0.80 -0.94
N SER A 170 -12.97 -0.18 -1.76
CA SER A 170 -12.54 0.65 -2.89
C SER A 170 -11.70 1.88 -2.47
N GLN A 171 -11.97 2.48 -1.31
CA GLN A 171 -11.12 3.54 -0.77
C GLN A 171 -9.77 3.00 -0.30
N ALA A 172 -9.77 1.89 0.45
CA ALA A 172 -8.55 1.27 0.95
C ALA A 172 -7.59 0.89 -0.19
N GLU A 173 -8.12 0.38 -1.30
CA GLU A 173 -7.30 0.00 -2.47
C GLU A 173 -6.66 1.22 -3.13
N ARG A 174 -7.40 2.33 -3.26
CA ARG A 174 -6.84 3.60 -3.75
C ARG A 174 -5.75 4.13 -2.82
N GLU A 175 -5.94 4.03 -1.51
CA GLU A 175 -4.96 4.45 -0.51
C GLU A 175 -3.71 3.56 -0.57
N ALA A 176 -3.86 2.25 -0.74
CA ALA A 176 -2.77 1.31 -0.93
C ALA A 176 -2.01 1.57 -2.24
N ASP A 177 -2.70 1.82 -3.35
CA ASP A 177 -2.10 2.23 -4.62
C ASP A 177 -1.31 3.52 -4.48
N ASP A 178 -1.92 4.57 -3.91
CA ASP A 178 -1.26 5.86 -3.70
C ASP A 178 -0.01 5.73 -2.82
N LEU A 179 -0.11 4.95 -1.74
CA LEU A 179 1.01 4.72 -0.85
C LEU A 179 2.11 3.89 -1.51
N GLY A 180 1.74 2.83 -2.24
CA GLY A 180 2.69 2.00 -2.99
C GLY A 180 3.46 2.82 -4.04
N LEU A 181 2.76 3.69 -4.77
CA LEU A 181 3.37 4.61 -5.72
C LEU A 181 4.34 5.58 -5.04
N GLU A 182 3.96 6.19 -3.91
CA GLU A 182 4.84 7.09 -3.16
C GLU A 182 6.03 6.37 -2.51
N LEU A 183 5.88 5.10 -2.12
CA LEU A 183 6.99 4.29 -1.62
C LEU A 183 8.03 3.98 -2.71
N LEU A 184 7.58 3.68 -3.93
CA LEU A 184 8.45 3.32 -5.06
C LEU A 184 9.05 4.53 -5.78
N ALA A 185 8.24 5.56 -6.01
CA ALA A 185 8.59 6.75 -6.77
C ALA A 185 7.86 7.98 -6.21
N PRO A 186 8.36 8.57 -5.11
CA PRO A 186 7.75 9.77 -4.54
C PRO A 186 7.55 10.83 -5.61
N TRP A 187 6.35 11.44 -5.69
CA TRP A 187 6.03 12.34 -6.80
C TRP A 187 7.04 13.49 -6.96
N ARG A 188 7.63 13.94 -5.83
CA ARG A 188 8.68 14.98 -5.82
C ARG A 188 9.95 14.53 -6.54
N ALA A 189 10.36 13.28 -6.33
CA ALA A 189 11.50 12.69 -7.02
C ALA A 189 11.22 12.55 -8.51
N VAL A 190 10.02 12.11 -8.89
CA VAL A 190 9.60 12.02 -10.30
C VAL A 190 9.61 13.41 -10.95
N PHE A 191 9.04 14.42 -10.27
CA PHE A 191 9.04 15.81 -10.76
C PHE A 191 10.46 16.35 -10.95
N ALA A 192 11.36 16.08 -9.99
CA ALA A 192 12.75 16.50 -10.09
C ALA A 192 13.46 15.84 -11.28
N ALA A 193 13.25 14.54 -11.50
CA ALA A 193 13.82 13.81 -12.64
C ALA A 193 13.33 14.38 -13.99
N ILE A 194 12.02 14.65 -14.13
CA ILE A 194 11.46 15.25 -15.35
C ILE A 194 12.02 16.66 -15.59
N ARG A 195 12.10 17.50 -14.55
CA ARG A 195 12.70 18.85 -14.65
C ARG A 195 14.17 18.82 -15.03
N GLY A 196 14.94 17.89 -14.45
CA GLY A 196 16.36 17.71 -14.76
C GLY A 196 16.62 17.38 -16.23
N ASN A 197 15.64 16.75 -16.90
CA ASN A 197 15.71 16.46 -18.33
C ASN A 197 15.36 17.66 -19.24
N GLY A 198 15.08 18.84 -18.68
CA GLY A 198 14.83 20.09 -19.42
C GLY A 198 13.48 20.15 -20.15
N ARG A 199 12.63 19.13 -20.00
CA ARG A 199 11.31 19.04 -20.64
C ARG A 199 10.21 19.15 -19.59
N TRP A 200 9.89 20.37 -19.18
CA TRP A 200 8.83 20.64 -18.21
C TRP A 200 7.60 21.29 -18.87
N PRO A 201 6.38 20.76 -18.66
CA PRO A 201 6.06 19.50 -17.97
C PRO A 201 6.27 18.26 -18.87
N GLY A 202 6.77 18.43 -20.10
CA GLY A 202 7.01 17.32 -21.04
C GLY A 202 5.73 16.74 -21.67
N VAL A 203 5.88 15.66 -22.44
CA VAL A 203 4.75 14.89 -23.01
C VAL A 203 4.55 13.57 -22.24
N PRO A 204 3.38 12.90 -22.29
CA PRO A 204 3.14 11.65 -21.57
C PRO A 204 4.27 10.61 -21.71
N ALA A 205 4.82 10.45 -22.91
CA ALA A 205 5.92 9.53 -23.18
C ALA A 205 7.23 9.86 -22.42
N ASP A 206 7.46 11.13 -22.04
CA ASP A 206 8.60 11.50 -21.20
C ASP A 206 8.43 11.01 -19.76
N TRP A 207 7.19 11.04 -19.23
CA TRP A 207 6.85 10.57 -17.90
C TRP A 207 6.94 9.05 -17.81
N GLU A 208 6.29 8.35 -18.73
CA GLU A 208 6.34 6.89 -18.80
C GLU A 208 7.79 6.42 -18.90
N ARG A 209 8.56 6.96 -19.85
CA ARG A 209 9.97 6.58 -20.04
C ARG A 209 10.79 6.81 -18.78
N THR A 210 10.58 7.92 -18.08
CA THR A 210 11.31 8.21 -16.83
C THR A 210 10.92 7.24 -15.71
N LEU A 211 9.63 6.94 -15.56
CA LEU A 211 9.14 5.97 -14.57
C LEU A 211 9.64 4.55 -14.85
N VAL A 212 9.71 4.14 -16.11
CA VAL A 212 10.28 2.84 -16.51
C VAL A 212 11.79 2.81 -16.28
N SER A 213 12.54 3.75 -16.87
CA SER A 213 14.00 3.66 -16.92
C SER A 213 14.70 4.04 -15.61
N HIS A 214 14.14 4.99 -14.87
CA HIS A 214 14.75 5.50 -13.63
C HIS A 214 14.14 4.83 -12.40
N PHE A 215 12.81 4.71 -12.35
CA PHE A 215 12.10 4.17 -11.19
C PHE A 215 11.77 2.68 -11.30
N GLY A 216 11.97 2.06 -12.47
CA GLY A 216 11.80 0.62 -12.68
C GLY A 216 10.35 0.14 -12.66
N PHE A 217 9.42 0.98 -13.12
CA PHE A 217 8.01 0.63 -13.21
C PHE A 217 7.71 -0.24 -14.44
N PRO A 218 6.71 -1.14 -14.38
CA PRO A 218 6.16 -1.76 -15.57
C PRO A 218 5.43 -0.70 -16.41
N HIS A 219 5.48 -0.84 -17.74
CA HIS A 219 4.96 0.15 -18.70
C HIS A 219 3.53 0.63 -18.41
N SER A 220 2.60 -0.28 -18.13
CA SER A 220 1.20 0.10 -17.89
C SER A 220 1.03 0.94 -16.62
N LEU A 221 1.75 0.60 -15.54
CA LEU A 221 1.73 1.36 -14.30
C LEU A 221 2.45 2.70 -14.46
N ALA A 222 3.55 2.73 -15.22
CA ALA A 222 4.28 3.94 -15.57
C ALA A 222 3.40 4.92 -16.35
N SER A 223 2.64 4.44 -17.34
CA SER A 223 1.67 5.25 -18.09
C SER A 223 0.59 5.81 -17.16
N TYR A 224 -0.04 4.94 -16.36
CA TYR A 224 -1.08 5.34 -15.41
C TYR A 224 -0.61 6.44 -14.43
N TYR A 225 0.53 6.21 -13.78
CA TYR A 225 1.06 7.15 -12.80
C TYR A 225 1.58 8.43 -13.47
N GLY A 226 2.22 8.30 -14.63
CA GLY A 226 2.71 9.40 -15.45
C GLY A 226 1.59 10.36 -15.87
N ASP A 227 0.46 9.85 -16.37
CA ASP A 227 -0.70 10.66 -16.75
C ASP A 227 -1.27 11.43 -15.55
N ARG A 228 -1.38 10.75 -14.41
CA ARG A 228 -1.87 11.35 -13.15
C ARG A 228 -0.97 12.49 -12.66
N LEU A 229 0.34 12.30 -12.75
CA LEU A 229 1.34 13.29 -12.37
C LEU A 229 1.41 14.45 -13.36
N LEU A 230 1.35 14.18 -14.66
CA LEU A 230 1.33 15.19 -15.72
C LEU A 230 0.11 16.10 -15.59
N GLY A 231 -1.08 15.54 -15.33
CA GLY A 231 -2.28 16.34 -15.06
C GLY A 231 -2.08 17.29 -13.87
N SER A 232 -1.45 16.79 -12.81
CA SER A 232 -1.12 17.60 -11.62
C SER A 232 -0.04 18.66 -11.91
N ALA A 233 0.94 18.36 -12.77
CA ALA A 233 2.00 19.30 -13.16
C ALA A 233 1.46 20.43 -14.05
N ARG A 234 0.59 20.12 -15.00
CA ARG A 234 -0.08 21.12 -15.87
C ARG A 234 -0.92 22.11 -15.08
N GLY A 235 -1.65 21.64 -14.07
CA GLY A 235 -2.39 22.51 -13.15
C GLY A 235 -1.52 23.42 -12.27
N ARG A 236 -0.18 23.25 -12.30
CA ARG A 236 0.80 24.02 -11.52
C ARG A 236 1.71 24.91 -12.39
N LEU A 237 1.48 25.00 -13.69
CA LEU A 237 2.28 25.88 -14.56
C LEU A 237 1.95 27.35 -14.29
N THR A 238 2.97 28.22 -14.37
CA THR A 238 2.72 29.66 -14.48
C THR A 238 2.09 29.98 -15.84
N PHE A 239 1.48 31.16 -15.97
CA PHE A 239 0.90 31.60 -17.25
C PHE A 239 1.93 31.61 -18.39
N SER A 240 3.16 32.08 -18.14
CA SER A 240 4.25 32.04 -19.12
C SER A 240 4.63 30.62 -19.53
N GLN A 241 4.74 29.70 -18.55
CA GLN A 241 5.04 28.29 -18.82
C GLN A 241 3.91 27.57 -19.56
N ALA A 242 2.65 27.95 -19.31
CA ALA A 242 1.50 27.41 -20.04
C ALA A 242 1.48 27.86 -21.51
N LEU A 243 2.05 29.04 -21.81
CA LEU A 243 2.19 29.58 -23.16
C LEU A 243 3.48 29.17 -23.88
N GLY A 244 4.42 28.51 -23.18
CA GLY A 244 5.73 28.15 -23.73
C GLY A 244 6.66 29.35 -23.97
N LEU A 245 6.51 30.41 -23.17
CA LEU A 245 7.29 31.65 -23.20
C LEU A 245 8.43 31.65 -22.18
#